data_AF-A0A7C2N4R8-F1
#
_entry.id   AF-A0A7C2N4R8-F1
#
_cell.length_a   1.000
_cell.length_b   1.000
_cell.length_c   1.000
_cell.angle_alpha   90.00
_cell.angle_beta   90.00
_cell.angle_gamma   90.00
#
_symmetry.space_group_name_H-M   'P 1'
#
loop_
_entity.id
_entity.type
_entity.pdbx_description
1 polymer ?
#
loop_
_entity_poly.entity_id
_entity_poly.type
_entity_poly.pdbx_seq_one_letter_code
_entity_poly.pdbx_strand_id
1 'polypeptide(L)' 'MTIKAAINGYGRIGRNILRAIYEENRREDIQIVAINDLGDAETNAHLTRFDTTHGKFPGEVKVEGDNMVVNGD' A
#
# COMPACT_ATOMS: atom_id res chain seq x y z
N MET A 1 -15.76 1.91 13.73
CA MET A 1 -16.15 0.90 12.72
C MET A 1 -15.23 1.12 11.54
N THR A 2 -14.40 0.14 11.20
CA THR A 2 -13.36 0.30 10.17
C THR A 2 -13.93 0.09 8.78
N ILE A 3 -13.70 1.04 7.88
CA ILE A 3 -14.09 0.94 6.47
C ILE A 3 -13.09 0.03 5.77
N LYS A 4 -13.59 -1.01 5.09
CA LYS A 4 -12.76 -1.87 4.24
C LYS A 4 -12.85 -1.39 2.80
N ALA A 5 -11.71 -1.11 2.19
CA ALA A 5 -11.63 -0.57 0.84
C ALA A 5 -10.65 -1.35 -0.02
N ALA A 6 -10.87 -1.34 -1.33
CA ALA A 6 -9.94 -1.83 -2.33
C ALA A 6 -9.47 -0.67 -3.21
N ILE A 7 -8.23 -0.74 -3.69
CA ILE A 7 -7.67 0.24 -4.63
C ILE A 7 -7.61 -0.41 -6.01
N ASN A 8 -8.35 0.13 -6.97
CA ASN A 8 -8.27 -0.28 -8.36
C ASN A 8 -7.45 0.73 -9.17
N GLY A 9 -6.29 0.30 -9.67
CA GLY A 9 -5.25 1.16 -10.23
C GLY A 9 -4.25 1.60 -9.17
N TYR A 10 -3.19 0.80 -8.97
CA TYR A 10 -2.16 1.02 -7.95
C TYR A 10 -1.00 1.87 -8.46
N GLY A 11 -1.36 2.91 -9.23
CA GLY A 11 -0.46 3.94 -9.73
C GLY A 11 -0.05 4.95 -8.65
N ARG A 12 0.33 6.16 -9.08
CA ARG A 12 0.83 7.20 -8.17
C ARG A 12 -0.16 7.57 -7.07
N ILE A 13 -1.43 7.79 -7.41
CA ILE A 13 -2.45 8.17 -6.43
C ILE A 13 -2.80 6.98 -5.52
N GLY A 14 -2.96 5.77 -6.06
CA GLY A 14 -3.24 4.57 -5.26
C GLY A 14 -2.16 4.30 -4.20
N ARG A 15 -0.89 4.38 -4.59
CA ARG A 15 0.24 4.23 -3.65
C ARG A 15 0.27 5.35 -2.61
N ASN A 16 0.02 6.60 -3.00
CA ASN A 16 0.00 7.72 -2.08
C ASN A 16 -1.19 7.67 -1.10
N ILE A 17 -2.34 7.11 -1.51
CA ILE A 17 -3.46 6.86 -0.58
C ILE A 17 -3.06 5.82 0.46
N LEU A 18 -2.46 4.69 0.05
CA LEU A 18 -1.93 3.71 1.01
C LEU A 18 -0.94 4.41 1.95
N ARG A 19 0.03 5.15 1.41
CA ARG A 19 1.03 5.88 2.20
C ARG A 19 0.41 6.83 3.22
N ALA A 20 -0.56 7.66 2.83
CA ALA A 20 -1.23 8.58 3.74
C ALA A 20 -1.91 7.85 4.89
N ILE A 21 -2.57 6.71 4.63
CA ILE A 21 -3.22 5.90 5.68
C ILE A 21 -2.20 5.42 6.72
N TYR A 22 -1.00 5.03 6.30
CA TYR A 22 0.05 4.57 7.21
C TYR A 22 0.78 5.72 7.91
N GLU A 23 1.12 6.81 7.20
CA GLU A 23 1.80 7.98 7.77
C GLU A 23 0.91 8.73 8.78
N GLU A 24 -0.39 8.82 8.52
CA GLU A 24 -1.36 9.49 9.41
C GLU A 24 -1.94 8.55 10.48
N ASN A 25 -1.48 7.29 10.56
CA ASN A 25 -1.99 6.27 11.49
C ASN A 25 -3.50 6.03 11.40
N ARG A 26 -4.07 6.07 10.20
CA ARG A 26 -5.52 5.94 9.95
C ARG A 26 -5.99 4.52 9.63
N ARG A 27 -5.17 3.52 9.95
CA ARG A 27 -5.46 2.10 9.68
C ARG A 27 -6.71 1.59 10.43
N GLU A 28 -7.02 2.19 11.58
CA GLU A 28 -8.23 1.87 12.35
C GLU A 28 -9.51 2.47 11.72
N ASP A 29 -9.37 3.55 10.94
CA ASP A 29 -10.47 4.16 10.19
C ASP A 29 -10.72 3.43 8.87
N ILE A 30 -9.64 3.16 8.12
CA ILE A 30 -9.68 2.58 6.78
C ILE A 30 -8.64 1.48 6.65
N GLN A 31 -9.10 0.28 6.31
CA GLN A 31 -8.26 -0.86 5.98
C GLN A 31 -8.30 -1.11 4.47
N ILE A 32 -7.13 -1.04 3.82
CA ILE A 32 -6.98 -1.48 2.43
C ILE A 32 -6.85 -3.00 2.42
N VAL A 33 -7.85 -3.69 1.90
CA VAL A 33 -7.92 -5.16 1.92
C VAL A 33 -7.56 -5.81 0.59
N ALA A 34 -7.49 -5.02 -0.48
CA ALA A 34 -7.10 -5.49 -1.80
C ALA A 34 -6.55 -4.35 -2.66
N ILE A 35 -5.64 -4.69 -3.56
CA ILE A 35 -5.19 -3.85 -4.65
C ILE A 35 -5.38 -4.60 -5.97
N ASN A 36 -5.74 -3.87 -7.03
CA ASN A 36 -5.74 -4.38 -8.39
C ASN A 36 -4.88 -3.47 -9.25
N ASP A 37 -3.91 -4.05 -9.96
CA ASP A 37 -3.02 -3.34 -10.87
C ASP A 37 -2.53 -4.27 -11.99
N LEU A 38 -1.84 -3.71 -12.99
CA LEU A 38 -1.25 -4.50 -14.07
C LEU A 38 0.10 -5.12 -13.68
N GLY A 39 0.78 -4.57 -12.67
CA GLY A 39 2.04 -5.08 -12.15
C GLY A 39 1.86 -6.22 -11.13
N ASP A 40 2.88 -7.06 -10.98
CA ASP A 40 2.92 -8.13 -9.98
C ASP A 40 3.13 -7.59 -8.55
N ALA A 41 2.96 -8.47 -7.54
CA ALA A 41 3.10 -8.12 -6.14
C ALA A 41 4.50 -7.58 -5.81
N GLU A 42 5.56 -8.13 -6.40
CA GLU A 42 6.95 -7.69 -6.22
C GLU A 42 7.19 -6.28 -6.75
N THR A 43 6.71 -5.98 -7.96
CA THR A 43 6.78 -4.65 -8.56
C THR A 43 6.00 -3.65 -7.72
N ASN A 44 4.78 -3.99 -7.29
CA ASN A 44 3.97 -3.13 -6.45
C ASN A 44 4.63 -2.88 -5.10
N ALA A 45 5.18 -3.91 -4.44
CA ALA A 45 5.91 -3.77 -3.19
C ALA A 45 7.18 -2.91 -3.34
N HIS A 46 7.91 -3.06 -4.44
CA HIS A 46 9.06 -2.20 -4.73
C HIS A 46 8.62 -0.73 -4.89
N LEU A 47 7.60 -0.47 -5.70
CA LEU A 47 7.09 0.88 -5.95
C LEU A 47 6.43 1.52 -4.71
N THR A 48 5.90 0.71 -3.78
CA THR A 48 5.44 1.19 -2.48
C THR A 48 6.62 1.58 -1.61
N ARG A 49 7.67 0.75 -1.53
CA ARG A 49 8.88 1.03 -0.72
C ARG A 49 9.61 2.30 -1.13
N PHE A 50 9.64 2.59 -2.44
CA PHE A 50 10.47 3.66 -3.00
C PHE A 50 9.64 4.59 -3.88
N ASP A 51 9.38 5.80 -3.37
CA ASP A 51 8.81 6.89 -4.16
C ASP A 51 9.87 7.98 -4.38
N THR A 52 10.04 8.45 -5.61
CA THR A 52 11.04 9.48 -5.95
C THR A 52 10.71 10.84 -5.35
N THR A 53 9.42 11.18 -5.20
CA THR A 53 8.96 12.48 -4.72
C THR A 53 8.86 12.50 -3.20
N HIS A 54 8.32 11.45 -2.60
CA HIS A 54 8.06 11.37 -1.16
C HIS A 54 9.11 10.55 -0.40
N GLY A 55 10.10 9.96 -1.08
CA GLY A 55 11.13 9.13 -0.47
C GLY A 55 10.62 7.75 -0.08
N LYS A 56 11.37 7.08 0.82
CA LYS A 56 11.04 5.73 1.28
C LYS A 56 9.74 5.68 2.06
N PHE A 57 8.98 4.60 1.91
CA PHE A 57 7.82 4.33 2.76
C PHE A 57 8.27 4.16 4.23
N PRO A 58 7.51 4.69 5.21
CA PRO A 58 7.92 4.67 6.61
C PRO A 58 7.82 3.29 7.29
N GLY A 59 7.13 2.34 6.65
CA GLY A 59 6.87 1.00 7.17
C GLY A 59 7.64 -0.11 6.44
N GLU A 60 7.51 -1.31 6.97
CA GLU A 60 7.98 -2.52 6.31
C GLU A 60 6.99 -2.94 5.22
N VAL A 61 7.50 -3.27 4.04
CA VAL A 61 6.72 -3.81 2.93
C VAL A 61 7.43 -5.07 2.43
N LYS A 62 6.71 -6.18 2.44
CA LYS A 62 7.17 -7.51 2.04
C LYS A 62 6.19 -8.13 1.04
N VAL A 63 6.62 -9.23 0.43
CA VAL A 63 5.79 -10.02 -0.47
C VAL A 63 5.75 -11.45 0.06
N GLU A 64 4.53 -12.00 0.14
CA GLU A 64 4.26 -13.38 0.54
C GLU A 64 3.35 -14.04 -0.51
N GLY A 65 3.98 -14.72 -1.47
CA GLY A 65 3.28 -15.22 -2.66
C GLY A 65 2.75 -14.06 -3.50
N ASP A 66 1.44 -14.03 -3.72
CA ASP A 66 0.77 -12.95 -4.47
C ASP A 66 0.31 -11.78 -3.58
N ASN A 67 0.61 -11.82 -2.28
CA ASN A 67 0.22 -10.77 -1.34
C ASN A 67 1.37 -9.80 -1.08
N MET A 68 1.05 -8.50 -1.08
CA MET A 68 1.94 -7.46 -0.54
C MET A 68 1.55 -7.21 0.91
N VAL A 69 2.47 -7.48 1.83
CA VAL A 69 2.28 -7.34 3.28
C VAL A 69 2.88 -6.02 3.75
N VAL A 70 2.10 -5.18 4.41
CA VAL A 70 2.51 -3.82 4.82
C VAL A 70 2.37 -3.65 6.33
N ASN A 71 3.49 -3.55 7.05
CA ASN A 71 3.54 -3.58 8.52
C ASN A 71 2.79 -4.77 9.16
N GLY A 72 2.77 -5.92 8.49
CA GLY A 72 2.08 -7.13 8.93
C GLY A 72 0.60 -7.20 8.58
N ASP A 73 0.07 -6.20 7.86
CA ASP A 73 -1.27 -6.21 7.26
C ASP A 73 -1.29 -6.93 5.91
#